data_AF-A0A527E5I8-F1
#
_entry.id   AF-A0A527E5I8-F1
#
_cell.length_a   1.000
_cell.length_b   1.000
_cell.length_c   1.000
_cell.angle_alpha   90.00
_cell.angle_beta   90.00
_cell.angle_gamma   90.00
#
_symmetry.space_group_name_H-M   'P 1'
#
loop_
_entity.id
_entity.type
_entity.pdbx_description
1 polymer ?
#
loop_
_entity_poly.entity_id
_entity_poly.type
_entity_poly.pdbx_seq_one_letter_code
_entity_poly.pdbx_strand_id
1 'polypeptide(L)' 'AERFIQTALREWAYAIAYPTSDHRAAELPVWLHRYNWHRPHGSLKSKTPISRLALIEDNLLKLHN' A
#
# COMPACT_ATOMS: atom_id res chain seq x y z
N ALA A 1 -1.41 7.41 -11.02
CA ALA A 1 -1.11 5.97 -10.86
C ALA A 1 0.38 5.66 -10.92
N GLU A 2 1.18 6.40 -11.69
CA GLU A 2 2.61 6.10 -11.93
C GLU A 2 3.47 5.88 -10.67
N ARG A 3 3.39 6.76 -9.65
CA ARG A 3 4.20 6.61 -8.42
C ARG A 3 3.90 5.32 -7.66
N PHE A 4 2.65 4.84 -7.70
CA PHE A 4 2.26 3.56 -7.09
C PHE A 4 2.97 2.41 -7.79
N ILE A 5 2.89 2.35 -9.12
CA ILE A 5 3.50 1.27 -9.93
C ILE A 5 5.02 1.25 -9.74
N GLN A 6 5.69 2.41 -9.83
CA GLN A 6 7.14 2.50 -9.60
C GLN A 6 7.55 2.01 -8.21
N THR A 7 6.77 2.38 -7.19
CA THR A 7 7.02 1.97 -5.81
C THR A 7 6.77 0.46 -5.65
N ALA A 8 5.68 -0.06 -6.20
CA ALA A 8 5.36 -1.49 -6.15
C ALA A 8 6.45 -2.35 -6.81
N LEU A 9 7.00 -1.90 -7.94
CA LEU A 9 8.10 -2.61 -8.60
C LEU A 9 9.35 -2.64 -7.69
N ARG A 10 9.71 -1.51 -7.09
CA ARG A 10 10.94 -1.38 -6.28
C ARG A 10 10.84 -2.04 -4.91
N GLU A 11 9.69 -1.92 -4.25
CA GLU A 11 9.52 -2.23 -2.82
C GLU A 11 8.72 -3.51 -2.59
N TRP A 12 8.08 -4.06 -3.62
CA TRP A 12 7.41 -5.34 -3.55
C TRP A 12 7.97 -6.32 -4.57
N ALA A 13 7.78 -6.06 -5.87
CA ALA A 13 8.04 -7.07 -6.89
C ALA A 13 9.53 -7.47 -6.99
N TYR A 14 10.43 -6.51 -6.78
CA TYR A 14 11.88 -6.68 -6.87
C TYR A 14 12.64 -6.27 -5.60
N ALA A 15 11.95 -6.14 -4.46
CA ALA A 15 12.62 -5.82 -3.20
C ALA A 15 13.52 -6.96 -2.70
N ILE A 16 13.08 -8.20 -2.93
CA ILE A 16 13.79 -9.43 -2.60
C ILE A 16 13.64 -10.45 -3.74
N ALA A 17 14.52 -11.44 -3.78
CA ALA A 17 14.39 -12.58 -4.69
C ALA A 17 13.37 -13.58 -4.12
N TYR A 18 12.14 -13.56 -4.63
CA TYR A 18 11.14 -14.56 -4.26
C TYR A 18 11.42 -15.91 -4.94
N PRO A 19 11.30 -17.04 -4.22
CA PRO A 19 11.48 -18.36 -4.81
C PRO A 19 10.46 -18.68 -5.90
N THR A 20 9.23 -18.18 -5.77
CA THR A 20 8.15 -18.40 -6.72
C THR A 20 7.26 -17.16 -6.86
N SER A 21 6.45 -17.13 -7.92
CA SER A 21 5.42 -16.10 -8.10
C SER A 21 4.35 -16.14 -7.00
N ASP A 22 4.05 -17.32 -6.46
CA ASP A 22 3.09 -17.51 -5.38
C ASP A 22 3.54 -16.82 -4.08
N HIS A 23 4.81 -17.00 -3.71
CA HIS A 23 5.37 -16.33 -2.53
C HIS A 23 5.32 -14.80 -2.68
N ARG A 24 5.59 -14.28 -3.88
CA ARG A 24 5.48 -12.85 -4.17
C ARG A 24 4.03 -12.37 -4.06
N ALA A 25 3.07 -13.16 -4.54
CA ALA A 25 1.65 -12.84 -4.47
C ALA A 25 1.14 -12.85 -3.02
N ALA A 26 1.63 -13.77 -2.19
CA ALA A 26 1.30 -13.85 -0.77
C ALA A 26 1.75 -12.60 0.01
N GLU A 27 2.87 -11.98 -0.38
CA GLU A 27 3.38 -10.75 0.26
C GLU A 27 2.68 -9.46 -0.22
N LEU A 28 2.00 -9.51 -1.37
CA LEU A 28 1.30 -8.36 -1.94
C LEU A 28 0.28 -7.71 -0.96
N PRO A 29 -0.62 -8.45 -0.29
CA PRO A 29 -1.57 -7.83 0.66
C PRO A 29 -0.88 -7.10 1.80
N VAL A 30 0.21 -7.65 2.34
CA VAL A 30 0.99 -7.01 3.42
C VAL A 30 1.62 -5.72 2.92
N TRP A 31 2.24 -5.75 1.74
CA TRP A 31 2.83 -4.57 1.14
C TRP A 31 1.78 -3.49 0.82
N LEU A 32 0.63 -3.88 0.27
CA LEU A 32 -0.49 -2.98 -0.01
C LEU A 32 -1.03 -2.31 1.26
N HIS A 33 -1.15 -3.07 2.36
CA HIS A 33 -1.54 -2.50 3.65
C HIS A 33 -0.56 -1.39 4.04
N ARG A 34 0.74 -1.70 4.07
CA ARG A 34 1.78 -0.72 4.43
C ARG A 34 1.78 0.51 3.53
N TYR A 35 1.65 0.31 2.21
CA TYR A 35 1.61 1.43 1.26
C TYR A 35 0.38 2.32 1.50
N ASN A 36 -0.80 1.74 1.67
CA ASN A 36 -2.04 2.50 1.80
C ASN A 36 -2.24 3.13 3.19
N TRP A 37 -1.79 2.46 4.24
CA TRP A 37 -2.08 2.82 5.62
C TRP A 37 -0.96 3.55 6.33
N HIS A 38 0.31 3.27 6.02
CA HIS A 38 1.44 3.75 6.81
C HIS A 38 2.40 4.65 6.04
N ARG A 39 2.39 4.61 4.70
CA ARG A 39 3.33 5.40 3.90
C ARG A 39 2.88 6.86 3.80
N PRO A 40 3.67 7.83 4.29
CA PRO A 40 3.37 9.24 4.05
C PRO A 40 3.70 9.60 2.60
N HIS A 41 2.81 10.33 1.93
CA HIS A 41 3.04 10.84 0.58
C HIS A 41 3.19 12.36 0.59
N GLY A 42 4.31 12.87 0.05
CA GLY A 42 4.56 14.31 -0.04
C GLY A 42 3.48 15.07 -0.81
N SER A 43 2.98 14.49 -1.90
CA SER A 43 1.85 15.05 -2.66
C SER A 43 0.52 15.08 -1.89
N LEU A 44 0.45 14.37 -0.77
CA LEU A 44 -0.70 14.33 0.14
C LEU A 44 -0.43 15.06 1.46
N LYS A 45 0.51 16.01 1.49
CA LYS A 45 0.94 16.71 2.72
C LYS A 45 1.38 15.73 3.81
N SER A 46 2.16 14.71 3.42
CA SER A 46 2.62 13.61 4.28
C SER A 46 1.51 12.72 4.84
N LYS A 47 0.28 12.81 4.33
CA LYS A 47 -0.79 11.87 4.65
C LYS A 47 -0.65 10.58 3.84
N THR A 48 -1.29 9.54 4.35
CA THR A 48 -1.32 8.21 3.72
C THR A 48 -2.38 8.16 2.62
N PRO A 49 -2.27 7.25 1.64
CA PRO A 49 -3.25 7.15 0.56
C PRO A 49 -4.67 6.93 1.06
N ILE A 50 -4.85 6.11 2.11
CA ILE A 50 -6.17 5.84 2.70
C ILE A 50 -6.83 7.10 3.27
N SER A 51 -6.04 8.11 3.68
CA SER A 51 -6.55 9.40 4.19
C SER A 51 -7.38 10.18 3.16
N ARG A 52 -7.35 9.80 1.88
CA ARG A 52 -8.18 10.39 0.82
C ARG A 52 -9.58 9.79 0.73
N LEU A 53 -9.78 8.57 1.23
CA LEU A 53 -11.11 8.01 1.33
C LEU A 53 -11.81 8.74 2.47
N ALA A 54 -12.91 9.41 2.19
CA ALA A 54 -13.69 10.05 3.23
C ALA A 54 -14.11 8.96 4.24
N LEU A 55 -13.59 9.02 5.47
CA LEU A 55 -14.05 8.18 6.60
C LEU A 55 -15.46 8.58 7.08
N ILE A 56 -16.20 9.30 6.22
CA ILE A 56 -17.49 9.89 6.50
C ILE A 56 -18.55 8.84 6.15
N GLU A 57 -18.98 8.19 7.23
CA GLU A 57 -20.18 7.37 7.42
C GLU A 57 -20.13 5.94 6.83
N ASP A 58 -20.39 4.97 7.72
CA ASP A 58 -20.49 3.52 7.47
C ASP A 58 -19.35 2.82 6.73
N ASN A 59 -18.10 3.26 6.93
CA ASN A 59 -16.96 2.60 6.32
C ASN A 59 -16.34 1.51 7.23
N LEU A 60 -16.39 0.25 6.81
CA LEU A 60 -15.74 -0.91 7.45
C LEU A 60 -14.23 -0.73 7.66
N LEU A 61 -13.62 0.25 6.98
CA LEU A 61 -12.24 0.66 7.16
C LEU A 61 -11.94 1.26 8.55
N LYS A 62 -12.94 1.60 9.38
CA LYS A 62 -12.73 2.15 10.74
C LYS A 62 -12.03 1.19 11.71
N LEU A 63 -12.03 -0.12 11.45
CA LEU A 63 -11.52 -1.14 12.38
C LEU A 63 -10.06 -1.54 12.15
N HIS A 64 -9.42 -1.06 11.09
CA HIS A 64 -8.01 -1.35 10.83
C HIS A 64 -7.11 -0.22 11.35
N ASN A 65 -6.00 -0.60 11.97
CA ASN A 65 -4.89 0.27 12.38
C ASN A 65 -3.60 -0.34 11.87
#